data_AF-A0A803NMG9-F1
#
_entry.id   AF-A0A803NMG9-F1
#
_cell.length_a   1.000
_cell.length_b   1.000
_cell.length_c   1.000
_cell.angle_alpha   90.00
_cell.angle_beta   90.00
_cell.angle_gamma   90.00
#
_symmetry.space_group_name_H-M   'P 1'
#
loop_
_entity.id
_entity.type
_entity.pdbx_description
1 polymer ?
#
loop_
_entity_poly.entity_id
_entity_poly.type
_entity_poly.pdbx_seq_one_letter_code
_entity_poly.pdbx_strand_id
1 'polypeptide(L)'
;MEKLTQSLRSFEQQRGDIGKTLEDLQSIFNELVEREKEILTEEKRMKDQELKFKIEYGRISELKESQLKKVEASIHNCLKELSLKEEEFNVVASKTKLEEQRLEAIQNSVKECSCQLESEKKELEYVKAFKENNLASLKKTMVALEKKKVELESIIQLQEEEMESRLKELELMEKHVQDILKEAQLKEKSASSARKFVAEAQKNIDQHQQKELEFEIKVDEFQRRLQQFELEKSAWLAEKNKMVGVVVKIEQQQETRSKGPLPDVEVSIQNLIEIEEVIHAVKLICQLKLTNKFSPVSLLLDYIKNSENQTSIVCRGKRSNKDKIKAANKEIAILKAVKNCIQDCNLESVFPKVKFYQLGQRCIELEQKLELYSLQEQSGKRKKDDSIVGQRIKIKY
;
A
#
# COMPACT_ATOMS: atom_id res chain seq x y z
N MET A 1 103.68 -170.05 -49.07
CA MET A 1 102.75 -169.76 -50.20
C MET A 1 101.37 -169.35 -49.69
N GLU A 2 100.73 -170.11 -48.79
CA GLU A 2 99.36 -169.82 -48.30
C GLU A 2 99.20 -168.48 -47.54
N LYS A 3 100.18 -168.11 -46.70
CA LYS A 3 100.22 -166.79 -46.03
C LYS A 3 100.28 -165.62 -47.02
N LEU A 4 100.91 -165.81 -48.18
CA LEU A 4 101.08 -164.76 -49.18
C LEU A 4 99.78 -164.52 -49.96
N THR A 5 99.02 -165.58 -50.26
CA THR A 5 97.69 -165.50 -50.88
C THR A 5 96.64 -164.89 -49.95
N GLN A 6 96.75 -165.15 -48.64
CA GLN A 6 95.87 -164.56 -47.63
C GLN A 6 96.20 -163.07 -47.40
N SER A 7 97.48 -162.71 -47.38
CA SER A 7 97.91 -161.30 -47.39
C SER A 7 97.49 -160.57 -48.67
N LEU A 8 97.54 -161.22 -49.84
CA LEU A 8 97.09 -160.60 -51.09
C LEU A 8 95.58 -160.34 -51.09
N ARG A 9 94.76 -161.31 -50.63
CA ARG A 9 93.31 -161.12 -50.48
C ARG A 9 92.96 -160.05 -49.44
N SER A 10 93.70 -160.01 -48.32
CA SER A 10 93.59 -158.93 -47.33
C SER A 10 93.96 -157.57 -47.92
N PHE A 11 94.97 -157.50 -48.78
CA PHE A 11 95.38 -156.28 -49.47
C PHE A 11 94.36 -155.84 -50.52
N GLU A 12 93.77 -156.77 -51.28
CA GLU A 12 92.72 -156.48 -52.26
C GLU A 12 91.42 -156.03 -51.57
N GLN A 13 91.08 -156.63 -50.43
CA GLN A 13 89.97 -156.20 -49.59
C GLN A 13 90.23 -154.81 -48.99
N GLN A 14 91.43 -154.57 -48.44
CA GLN A 14 91.83 -153.24 -47.97
C GLN A 14 91.83 -152.21 -49.11
N ARG A 15 92.25 -152.59 -50.32
CA ARG A 15 92.20 -151.71 -51.49
C ARG A 15 90.76 -151.42 -51.92
N GLY A 16 89.84 -152.37 -51.79
CA GLY A 16 88.40 -152.18 -52.00
C GLY A 16 87.77 -151.27 -50.94
N ASP A 17 88.12 -151.47 -49.67
CA ASP A 17 87.67 -150.64 -48.54
C ASP A 17 88.25 -149.22 -48.65
N ILE A 18 89.50 -149.07 -49.11
CA ILE A 18 90.12 -147.78 -49.42
C ILE A 18 89.43 -147.12 -50.62
N GLY A 19 89.10 -147.88 -51.67
CA GLY A 19 88.35 -147.35 -52.82
C GLY A 19 86.97 -146.86 -52.44
N LYS A 20 86.23 -147.63 -51.63
CA LYS A 20 84.92 -147.27 -51.11
C LYS A 20 84.98 -146.08 -50.17
N THR A 21 85.95 -146.03 -49.27
CA THR A 21 86.15 -144.85 -48.39
C THR A 21 86.58 -143.62 -49.18
N LEU A 22 87.34 -143.76 -50.27
CA LEU A 22 87.65 -142.66 -51.18
C LEU A 22 86.39 -142.15 -51.90
N GLU A 23 85.53 -143.06 -52.39
CA GLU A 23 84.24 -142.70 -53.00
C GLU A 23 83.30 -142.04 -51.98
N ASP A 24 83.21 -142.57 -50.75
CA ASP A 24 82.42 -141.99 -49.66
C ASP A 24 82.96 -140.59 -49.27
N LEU A 25 84.28 -140.43 -49.16
CA LEU A 25 84.93 -139.13 -48.91
C LEU A 25 84.68 -138.15 -50.06
N GLN A 26 84.70 -138.61 -51.30
CA GLN A 26 84.43 -137.78 -52.47
C GLN A 26 82.95 -137.38 -52.55
N SER A 27 82.03 -138.26 -52.14
CA SER A 27 80.61 -137.95 -51.96
C SER A 27 80.40 -136.91 -50.87
N ILE A 28 81.00 -137.09 -49.69
CA ILE A 28 80.93 -136.14 -48.57
C ILE A 28 81.53 -134.78 -48.99
N PHE A 29 82.65 -134.78 -49.71
CA PHE A 29 83.26 -133.54 -50.21
C PHE A 29 82.31 -132.81 -51.17
N ASN A 30 81.68 -133.53 -52.10
CA ASN A 30 80.69 -132.95 -53.01
C ASN A 30 79.46 -132.40 -52.24
N GLU A 31 78.96 -133.13 -51.24
CA GLU A 31 77.87 -132.66 -50.37
C GLU A 31 78.27 -131.40 -49.57
N LEU A 32 79.50 -131.33 -49.06
CA LEU A 32 80.01 -130.15 -48.36
C LEU A 32 80.12 -128.94 -49.30
N VAL A 33 80.58 -129.14 -50.53
CA VAL A 33 80.65 -128.08 -51.55
C VAL A 33 79.26 -127.57 -51.92
N GLU A 34 78.27 -128.46 -52.10
CA GLU A 34 76.89 -128.03 -52.37
C GLU A 34 76.28 -127.31 -51.16
N ARG A 35 76.54 -127.79 -49.94
CA ARG A 35 76.07 -127.13 -48.70
C ARG A 35 76.72 -125.76 -48.49
N GLU A 36 77.98 -125.59 -48.85
CA GLU A 36 78.67 -124.29 -48.84
C GLU A 36 78.00 -123.32 -49.83
N LYS A 37 77.67 -123.78 -51.04
CA LYS A 37 76.91 -122.97 -52.01
C LYS A 37 75.53 -122.58 -51.46
N GLU A 38 74.79 -123.51 -50.87
CA GLU A 38 73.49 -123.23 -50.24
C GLU A 38 73.62 -122.16 -49.15
N ILE A 39 74.58 -122.31 -48.22
CA ILE A 39 74.84 -121.33 -47.17
C ILE A 39 75.19 -119.96 -47.76
N LEU A 40 76.03 -119.91 -48.80
CA LEU A 40 76.42 -118.65 -49.44
C LEU A 40 75.22 -117.98 -50.13
N THR A 41 74.34 -118.76 -50.77
CA THR A 41 73.10 -118.24 -51.37
C THR A 41 72.13 -117.71 -50.32
N GLU A 42 72.02 -118.40 -49.18
CA GLU A 42 71.14 -118.02 -48.09
C GLU A 42 71.66 -116.78 -47.34
N GLU A 43 72.97 -116.69 -47.11
CA GLU A 43 73.61 -115.49 -46.54
C GLU A 43 73.37 -114.27 -47.45
N LYS A 44 73.53 -114.45 -48.78
CA LYS A 44 73.23 -113.40 -49.75
C LYS A 44 71.74 -113.00 -49.69
N ARG A 45 70.83 -113.98 -49.64
CA ARG A 45 69.38 -113.75 -49.52
C ARG A 45 69.04 -112.96 -48.25
N MET A 46 69.65 -113.31 -47.12
CA MET A 46 69.46 -112.63 -45.84
C MET A 46 70.00 -111.20 -45.87
N LYS A 47 71.18 -110.96 -46.46
CA LYS A 47 71.74 -109.61 -46.65
C LYS A 47 70.84 -108.74 -47.54
N ASP A 48 70.31 -109.30 -48.63
CA ASP A 48 69.38 -108.60 -49.51
C ASP A 48 68.06 -108.26 -48.80
N GLN A 49 67.55 -109.18 -47.96
CA GLN A 49 66.38 -108.91 -47.11
C GLN A 49 66.65 -107.82 -46.08
N GLU A 50 67.80 -107.86 -45.40
CA GLU A 50 68.21 -106.84 -44.44
C GLU A 50 68.31 -105.46 -45.11
N LEU A 51 68.92 -105.39 -46.30
CA LEU A 51 69.02 -104.16 -47.09
C LEU A 51 67.62 -103.65 -47.49
N LYS A 52 66.73 -104.55 -47.92
CA LYS A 52 65.34 -104.21 -48.26
C LYS A 52 64.60 -103.62 -47.06
N PHE A 53 64.72 -104.24 -45.89
CA PHE A 53 64.14 -103.72 -44.65
C PHE A 53 64.71 -102.35 -44.27
N LYS A 54 66.03 -102.14 -44.39
CA LYS A 54 66.66 -100.83 -44.12
C LYS A 54 66.13 -99.74 -45.04
N ILE A 55 65.99 -100.02 -46.34
CA ILE A 55 65.45 -99.07 -47.32
C ILE A 55 63.98 -98.76 -47.02
N GLU A 56 63.17 -99.79 -46.75
CA GLU A 56 61.76 -99.63 -46.44
C GLU A 56 61.56 -98.83 -45.14
N TYR A 57 62.33 -99.15 -44.10
CA TYR A 57 62.32 -98.40 -42.84
C TYR A 57 62.73 -96.93 -43.05
N GLY A 58 63.77 -96.67 -43.84
CA GLY A 58 64.19 -95.31 -44.19
C GLY A 58 63.08 -94.50 -44.86
N ARG A 59 62.41 -95.09 -45.87
CA ARG A 59 61.27 -94.46 -46.55
C ARG A 59 60.12 -94.16 -45.61
N ILE A 60 59.78 -95.09 -44.71
CA ILE A 60 58.73 -94.89 -43.71
C ILE A 60 59.11 -93.75 -42.75
N SER A 61 60.38 -93.68 -42.33
CA SER A 61 60.88 -92.62 -41.45
C SER A 61 60.79 -91.25 -42.13
N GLU A 62 61.25 -91.12 -43.37
CA GLU A 62 61.18 -89.87 -44.14
C GLU A 62 59.74 -89.41 -44.37
N LEU A 63 58.83 -90.34 -44.69
CA LEU A 63 57.40 -90.02 -44.85
C LEU A 63 56.79 -89.51 -43.54
N LYS A 64 57.09 -90.16 -42.41
CA LYS A 64 56.62 -89.73 -41.09
C LYS A 64 57.19 -88.36 -40.70
N GLU A 65 58.46 -88.08 -40.99
CA GLU A 65 59.07 -86.78 -40.73
C GLU A 65 58.44 -85.67 -41.58
N SER A 66 58.17 -85.94 -42.86
CA SER A 66 57.45 -85.01 -43.74
C SER A 66 56.03 -84.72 -43.25
N GLN A 67 55.30 -85.75 -42.80
CA GLN A 67 53.98 -85.59 -42.19
C GLN A 67 54.04 -84.79 -40.88
N LEU A 68 55.02 -85.07 -40.02
CA LEU A 68 55.21 -84.35 -38.78
C LEU A 68 55.45 -82.86 -39.03
N LYS A 69 56.36 -82.51 -39.97
CA LYS A 69 56.61 -81.11 -40.35
C LYS A 69 55.37 -80.39 -40.86
N LYS A 70 54.51 -81.09 -41.62
CA LYS A 70 53.22 -80.54 -42.08
C LYS A 70 52.26 -80.28 -40.91
N VAL A 71 52.18 -81.20 -39.96
CA VAL A 71 51.34 -81.05 -38.75
C VAL A 71 51.86 -79.92 -37.87
N GLU A 72 53.18 -79.85 -37.64
CA GLU A 72 53.82 -78.77 -36.87
C GLU A 72 53.54 -77.39 -37.47
N ALA A 73 53.68 -77.24 -38.79
CA ALA A 73 53.36 -76.00 -39.49
C ALA A 73 51.87 -75.63 -39.36
N SER A 74 50.97 -76.62 -39.45
CA SER A 74 49.54 -76.41 -39.24
C SER A 74 49.22 -75.96 -37.82
N ILE A 75 49.81 -76.60 -36.80
CA ILE A 75 49.65 -76.22 -35.39
C ILE A 75 50.16 -74.81 -35.16
N HIS A 76 51.34 -74.46 -35.69
CA HIS A 76 51.91 -73.12 -35.56
C HIS A 76 50.98 -72.05 -36.15
N ASN A 77 50.40 -72.29 -37.32
CA ASN A 77 49.43 -71.38 -37.94
C ASN A 77 48.16 -71.24 -37.08
N CYS A 78 47.62 -72.34 -36.54
CA CYS A 78 46.46 -72.30 -35.64
C CYS A 78 46.76 -71.51 -34.35
N LEU A 79 47.95 -71.66 -33.76
CA LEU A 79 48.35 -70.90 -32.59
C LEU A 79 48.44 -69.40 -32.88
N LYS A 80 48.97 -69.02 -34.04
CA LYS A 80 49.02 -67.61 -34.47
C LYS A 80 47.62 -67.03 -34.67
N GLU A 81 46.71 -67.79 -35.29
CA GLU A 81 45.31 -67.37 -35.47
C GLU A 81 44.58 -67.22 -34.12
N LEU A 82 44.78 -68.15 -33.20
CA LEU A 82 44.22 -68.06 -31.84
C LEU A 82 44.74 -66.84 -31.09
N SER A 83 46.04 -66.55 -31.19
CA SER A 83 46.63 -65.35 -30.58
C SER A 83 46.01 -64.07 -31.12
N LEU A 84 45.80 -63.97 -32.44
CA LEU A 84 45.14 -62.81 -33.05
C LEU A 84 43.67 -62.69 -32.61
N LYS A 85 42.95 -63.81 -32.51
CA LYS A 85 41.55 -63.84 -32.06
C LYS A 85 41.41 -63.46 -30.58
N GLU A 86 42.37 -63.83 -29.74
CA GLU A 86 42.41 -63.43 -28.33
C GLU A 86 42.61 -61.91 -28.20
N GLU A 87 43.50 -61.32 -29.00
CA GLU A 87 43.68 -59.86 -29.05
C GLU A 87 42.41 -59.15 -29.54
N GLU A 88 41.79 -59.63 -30.63
CA GLU A 88 40.50 -59.10 -31.11
C GLU A 88 39.41 -59.17 -30.04
N PHE A 89 39.33 -60.31 -29.32
CA PHE A 89 38.37 -60.49 -28.23
C PHE A 89 38.61 -59.51 -27.07
N ASN A 90 39.87 -59.29 -26.68
CA ASN A 90 40.22 -58.33 -25.62
C ASN A 90 39.86 -56.88 -26.01
N VAL A 91 40.03 -56.51 -27.28
CA VAL A 91 39.59 -55.21 -27.80
C VAL A 91 38.06 -55.07 -27.74
N VAL A 92 37.32 -56.11 -28.13
CA VAL A 92 35.85 -56.11 -28.04
C VAL A 92 35.39 -56.05 -26.58
N ALA A 93 36.01 -56.82 -25.68
CA ALA A 93 35.66 -56.85 -24.27
C ALA A 93 35.87 -55.48 -23.60
N SER A 94 37.00 -54.82 -23.86
CA SER A 94 37.26 -53.47 -23.34
C SER A 94 36.30 -52.41 -23.91
N LYS A 95 35.96 -52.48 -25.20
CA LYS A 95 34.95 -51.61 -25.83
C LYS A 95 33.57 -51.79 -25.21
N THR A 96 33.13 -53.04 -25.01
CA THR A 96 31.84 -53.36 -24.38
C THR A 96 31.77 -52.80 -22.96
N LYS A 97 32.85 -52.94 -22.18
CA LYS A 97 32.92 -52.36 -20.82
C LYS A 97 32.79 -50.84 -20.82
N LEU A 98 33.42 -50.15 -21.78
CA LEU A 98 33.32 -48.70 -21.90
C LEU A 98 31.89 -48.26 -22.28
N GLU A 99 31.22 -48.99 -23.18
CA GLU A 99 29.84 -48.70 -23.56
C GLU A 99 28.84 -48.98 -22.42
N GLU A 100 29.08 -50.01 -21.60
CA GLU A 100 28.28 -50.26 -20.39
C GLU A 100 28.37 -49.10 -19.39
N GLN A 101 29.58 -48.58 -19.15
CA GLN A 101 29.78 -47.40 -18.30
C GLN A 101 29.10 -46.15 -18.87
N ARG A 102 29.14 -45.97 -20.19
CA ARG A 102 28.43 -44.85 -20.86
C ARG A 102 26.92 -44.97 -20.69
N LEU A 103 26.36 -46.17 -20.83
CA LEU A 103 24.93 -46.42 -20.62
C LEU A 103 24.51 -46.13 -19.17
N GLU A 104 25.32 -46.53 -18.19
CA GLU A 104 25.07 -46.23 -16.78
C GLU A 104 25.08 -44.72 -16.51
N ALA A 105 26.05 -43.99 -17.07
CA ALA A 105 26.12 -42.53 -16.95
C ALA A 105 24.90 -41.83 -17.57
N ILE A 106 24.48 -42.26 -18.77
CA ILE A 106 23.27 -41.76 -19.43
C ILE A 106 22.04 -42.06 -18.59
N GLN A 107 21.91 -43.29 -18.07
CA GLN A 107 20.78 -43.68 -17.24
C GLN A 107 20.68 -42.83 -15.97
N ASN A 108 21.81 -42.54 -15.32
CA ASN A 108 21.84 -41.67 -14.14
C ASN A 108 21.48 -40.22 -14.49
N SER A 109 21.98 -39.68 -15.59
CA SER A 109 21.60 -38.35 -16.08
C SER A 109 20.11 -38.25 -16.41
N VAL A 110 19.53 -39.27 -17.06
CA VAL A 110 18.08 -39.31 -17.36
C VAL A 110 17.25 -39.34 -16.09
N LYS A 111 17.67 -40.10 -15.06
CA LYS A 111 17.00 -40.10 -13.75
C LYS A 111 17.02 -38.71 -13.10
N GLU A 112 18.17 -38.04 -13.12
CA GLU A 112 18.30 -36.68 -12.58
C GLU A 112 17.39 -35.68 -13.32
N CYS A 113 17.41 -35.67 -14.66
CA CYS A 113 16.52 -34.84 -15.45
C CYS A 113 15.04 -35.15 -15.18
N SER A 114 14.68 -36.42 -14.99
CA SER A 114 13.31 -36.82 -14.64
C SER A 114 12.89 -36.26 -13.28
N CYS A 115 13.80 -36.23 -12.29
CA CYS A 115 13.52 -35.63 -10.99
C CYS A 115 13.38 -34.11 -11.07
N GLN A 116 14.24 -33.44 -11.84
CA GLN A 116 14.17 -31.99 -12.08
C GLN A 116 12.84 -31.61 -12.73
N LEU A 117 12.45 -32.30 -13.81
CA LEU A 117 11.20 -32.05 -14.53
C LEU A 117 9.97 -32.19 -13.62
N GLU A 118 9.94 -33.17 -12.73
CA GLU A 118 8.83 -33.36 -11.79
C GLU A 118 8.78 -32.24 -10.74
N SER A 119 9.92 -31.69 -10.32
CA SER A 119 9.96 -30.53 -9.42
C SER A 119 9.47 -29.24 -10.11
N GLU A 120 9.92 -28.96 -11.34
CA GLU A 120 9.48 -27.82 -12.13
C GLU A 120 7.98 -27.88 -12.44
N LYS A 121 7.46 -29.08 -12.72
CA LYS A 121 6.02 -29.31 -12.92
C LYS A 121 5.20 -28.91 -11.69
N LYS A 122 5.66 -29.26 -10.48
CA LYS A 122 5.00 -28.88 -9.22
C LYS A 122 5.03 -27.38 -8.99
N GLU A 123 6.15 -26.71 -9.30
CA GLU A 123 6.24 -25.25 -9.22
C GLU A 123 5.27 -24.58 -10.20
N LEU A 124 5.15 -25.10 -11.42
CA LEU A 124 4.21 -24.59 -12.42
C LEU A 124 2.75 -24.74 -11.97
N GLU A 125 2.38 -25.88 -11.38
CA GLU A 125 1.05 -26.10 -10.80
C GLU A 125 0.76 -25.11 -9.67
N TYR A 126 1.72 -24.85 -8.80
CA TYR A 126 1.60 -23.84 -7.74
C TYR A 126 1.39 -22.43 -8.30
N VAL A 127 2.19 -22.01 -9.28
CA VAL A 127 2.06 -20.69 -9.93
C VAL A 127 0.71 -20.54 -10.61
N LYS A 128 0.22 -21.61 -11.26
CA LYS A 128 -1.11 -21.62 -11.90
C LYS A 128 -2.22 -21.43 -10.86
N ALA A 129 -2.20 -22.19 -9.77
CA ALA A 129 -3.17 -22.06 -8.69
C ALA A 129 -3.14 -20.66 -8.02
N PHE A 130 -1.95 -20.11 -7.80
CA PHE A 130 -1.77 -18.75 -7.27
C PHE A 130 -2.39 -17.70 -8.20
N LYS A 131 -2.16 -17.80 -9.51
CA LYS A 131 -2.72 -16.89 -10.51
C LYS A 131 -4.26 -16.97 -10.56
N GLU A 132 -4.82 -18.17 -10.53
CA GLU A 132 -6.28 -18.39 -10.55
C GLU A 132 -6.95 -17.80 -9.31
N ASN A 133 -6.36 -18.01 -8.12
CA ASN A 133 -6.86 -17.44 -6.86
C ASN A 133 -6.82 -15.90 -6.85
N ASN A 134 -5.71 -15.30 -7.31
CA ASN A 134 -5.59 -13.85 -7.39
C ASN A 134 -6.56 -13.24 -8.40
N LEU A 135 -6.75 -13.90 -9.56
CA LEU A 135 -7.71 -13.47 -10.57
C LEU A 135 -9.15 -13.53 -10.04
N ALA A 136 -9.51 -14.58 -9.30
CA ALA A 136 -10.81 -14.70 -8.65
C ALA A 136 -11.04 -13.60 -7.60
N SER A 137 -10.04 -13.33 -6.76
CA SER A 137 -10.08 -12.23 -5.78
C SER A 137 -10.25 -10.87 -6.46
N LEU A 138 -9.48 -10.60 -7.51
CA LEU A 138 -9.57 -9.36 -8.29
C LEU A 138 -10.95 -9.19 -8.92
N LYS A 139 -11.50 -10.24 -9.56
CA LYS A 139 -12.86 -10.23 -10.11
C LYS A 139 -13.91 -9.89 -9.05
N LYS A 140 -13.80 -10.47 -7.85
CA LYS A 140 -14.72 -10.18 -6.73
C LYS A 140 -14.65 -8.71 -6.30
N THR A 141 -13.45 -8.14 -6.22
CA THR A 141 -13.26 -6.72 -5.87
C THR A 141 -13.78 -5.78 -6.96
N MET A 142 -13.61 -6.14 -8.24
CA MET A 142 -14.11 -5.36 -9.37
C MET A 142 -15.64 -5.30 -9.39
N VAL A 143 -16.31 -6.43 -9.14
CA VAL A 143 -17.79 -6.46 -9.01
C VAL A 143 -18.26 -5.59 -7.84
N ALA A 144 -17.55 -5.62 -6.70
CA ALA A 144 -17.89 -4.77 -5.55
C ALA A 144 -17.70 -3.27 -5.84
N LEU A 145 -16.67 -2.91 -6.62
CA LEU A 145 -16.45 -1.53 -7.06
C LEU A 145 -17.52 -1.07 -8.05
N GLU A 146 -17.91 -1.91 -9.02
CA GLU A 146 -18.97 -1.57 -9.97
C GLU A 146 -20.30 -1.34 -9.24
N LYS A 147 -20.62 -2.16 -8.24
CA LYS A 147 -21.81 -1.95 -7.40
C LYS A 147 -21.77 -0.59 -6.69
N LYS A 148 -20.64 -0.24 -6.07
CA LYS A 148 -20.47 1.06 -5.39
C LYS A 148 -20.55 2.25 -6.36
N LYS A 149 -20.06 2.09 -7.58
CA LYS A 149 -20.18 3.10 -8.63
C LYS A 149 -21.64 3.38 -8.95
N VAL A 150 -22.46 2.35 -9.16
CA VAL A 150 -23.91 2.50 -9.39
C VAL A 150 -24.61 3.14 -8.19
N GLU A 151 -24.25 2.76 -6.96
CA GLU A 151 -24.79 3.39 -5.74
C GLU A 151 -24.45 4.89 -5.67
N LEU A 152 -23.21 5.28 -6.02
CA LEU A 152 -22.80 6.69 -6.06
C LEU A 152 -23.50 7.48 -7.18
N GLU A 153 -23.65 6.88 -8.37
CA GLU A 153 -24.39 7.49 -9.48
C GLU A 153 -25.85 7.80 -9.08
N SER A 154 -26.51 6.88 -8.37
CA SER A 154 -27.86 7.10 -7.83
C SER A 154 -27.91 8.23 -6.79
N ILE A 155 -26.90 8.35 -5.92
CA ILE A 155 -26.83 9.45 -4.93
C ILE A 155 -26.64 10.80 -5.63
N ILE A 156 -25.75 10.86 -6.62
CA ILE A 156 -25.51 12.09 -7.40
C ILE A 156 -26.81 12.55 -8.08
N GLN A 157 -27.53 11.63 -8.74
CA GLN A 157 -28.80 11.96 -9.38
C GLN A 157 -29.83 12.53 -8.40
N LEU A 158 -29.98 11.93 -7.21
CA LEU A 158 -30.90 12.43 -6.19
C LEU A 158 -30.50 13.83 -5.70
N GLN A 159 -29.20 14.10 -5.57
CA GLN A 159 -28.72 15.43 -5.18
C GLN A 159 -28.94 16.48 -6.27
N GLU A 160 -28.77 16.12 -7.55
CA GLU A 160 -29.08 17.00 -8.68
C GLU A 160 -30.56 17.38 -8.69
N GLU A 161 -31.46 16.41 -8.49
CA GLU A 161 -32.90 16.65 -8.39
C GLU A 161 -33.28 17.55 -7.18
N GLU A 162 -32.65 17.34 -6.02
CA GLU A 162 -32.86 18.19 -4.84
C GLU A 162 -32.39 19.64 -5.10
N MET A 163 -31.20 19.81 -5.68
CA MET A 163 -30.65 21.12 -5.99
C MET A 163 -31.49 21.86 -7.02
N GLU A 164 -31.99 21.15 -8.04
CA GLU A 164 -32.93 21.68 -9.03
C GLU A 164 -34.24 22.16 -8.39
N SER A 165 -34.77 21.43 -7.40
CA SER A 165 -35.95 21.86 -6.63
C SER A 165 -35.68 23.13 -5.83
N ARG A 166 -34.54 23.20 -5.13
CA ARG A 166 -34.14 24.38 -4.34
C ARG A 166 -33.91 25.61 -5.22
N LEU A 167 -33.37 25.43 -6.42
CA LEU A 167 -33.18 26.50 -7.38
C LEU A 167 -34.53 27.14 -7.75
N LYS A 168 -35.55 26.33 -8.04
CA LYS A 168 -36.91 26.80 -8.35
C LYS A 168 -37.55 27.56 -7.18
N GLU A 169 -37.32 27.12 -5.94
CA GLU A 169 -37.77 27.85 -4.75
C GLU A 169 -37.09 29.22 -4.61
N LEU A 170 -35.78 29.30 -4.88
CA LEU A 170 -35.03 30.55 -4.87
C LEU A 170 -35.51 31.52 -5.94
N GLU A 171 -35.78 31.05 -7.16
CA GLU A 171 -36.36 31.87 -8.23
C GLU A 171 -37.73 32.44 -7.83
N LEU A 172 -38.58 31.64 -7.16
CA LEU A 172 -39.87 32.10 -6.66
C LEU A 172 -39.72 33.15 -5.55
N MET A 173 -38.77 32.95 -4.63
CA MET A 173 -38.44 33.94 -3.59
C MET A 173 -37.89 35.24 -4.19
N GLU A 174 -37.02 35.16 -5.19
CA GLU A 174 -36.49 36.33 -5.89
C GLU A 174 -37.62 37.15 -6.51
N LYS A 175 -38.55 36.49 -7.21
CA LYS A 175 -39.74 37.14 -7.78
C LYS A 175 -40.56 37.86 -6.70
N HIS A 176 -40.78 37.22 -5.55
CA HIS A 176 -41.50 37.82 -4.44
C HIS A 176 -40.80 39.06 -3.87
N VAL A 177 -39.47 39.00 -3.69
CA VAL A 177 -38.67 40.15 -3.23
C VAL A 177 -38.74 41.29 -4.24
N GLN A 178 -38.67 41.00 -5.54
CA GLN A 178 -38.81 42.00 -6.59
C GLN A 178 -40.19 42.68 -6.55
N ASP A 179 -41.27 41.93 -6.27
CA ASP A 179 -42.61 42.48 -6.14
C ASP A 179 -42.76 43.37 -4.90
N ILE A 180 -42.22 42.95 -3.75
CA ILE A 180 -42.15 43.78 -2.52
C ILE A 180 -41.37 45.06 -2.77
N LEU A 181 -40.24 44.99 -3.48
CA LEU A 181 -39.41 46.14 -3.79
C LEU A 181 -40.18 47.16 -4.64
N LYS A 182 -40.90 46.71 -5.67
CA LYS A 182 -41.76 47.58 -6.49
C LYS A 182 -42.85 48.24 -5.65
N GLU A 183 -43.51 47.49 -4.76
CA GLU A 183 -44.52 48.04 -3.86
C GLU A 183 -43.95 49.10 -2.91
N ALA A 184 -42.77 48.83 -2.32
CA ALA A 184 -42.08 49.76 -1.45
C ALA A 184 -41.70 51.06 -2.17
N GLN A 185 -41.19 50.96 -3.41
CA GLN A 185 -40.88 52.13 -4.25
C GLN A 185 -42.13 52.97 -4.58
N LEU A 186 -43.27 52.32 -4.83
CA LEU A 186 -44.55 53.03 -5.04
C LEU A 186 -45.00 53.76 -3.76
N LYS A 187 -44.90 53.10 -2.59
CA LYS A 187 -45.21 53.71 -1.30
C LYS A 187 -44.27 54.87 -0.96
N GLU A 188 -42.98 54.75 -1.27
CA GLU A 188 -42.00 55.82 -1.10
C GLU A 188 -42.34 57.05 -1.94
N LYS A 189 -42.69 56.86 -3.22
CA LYS A 189 -43.16 57.94 -4.09
C LYS A 189 -44.41 58.62 -3.51
N SER A 190 -45.39 57.85 -3.06
CA SER A 190 -46.60 58.38 -2.42
C SER A 190 -46.27 59.18 -1.15
N ALA A 191 -45.43 58.65 -0.27
CA ALA A 191 -44.98 59.34 0.94
C ALA A 191 -44.21 60.62 0.63
N SER A 192 -43.40 60.64 -0.43
CA SER A 192 -42.68 61.84 -0.88
C SER A 192 -43.65 62.95 -1.33
N SER A 193 -44.73 62.58 -2.02
CA SER A 193 -45.80 63.51 -2.40
C SER A 193 -46.56 64.01 -1.16
N ALA A 194 -46.92 63.12 -0.23
CA ALA A 194 -47.57 63.49 1.03
C ALA A 194 -46.72 64.46 1.86
N ARG A 195 -45.40 64.23 1.95
CA ARG A 195 -44.47 65.15 2.62
C ARG A 195 -44.47 66.54 2.00
N LYS A 196 -44.56 66.66 0.67
CA LYS A 196 -44.66 67.95 -0.02
C LYS A 196 -45.97 68.67 0.34
N PHE A 197 -47.10 67.96 0.37
CA PHE A 197 -48.38 68.54 0.80
C PHE A 197 -48.35 69.00 2.26
N VAL A 198 -47.77 68.20 3.16
CA VAL A 198 -47.61 68.57 4.58
C VAL A 198 -46.71 69.79 4.73
N ALA A 199 -45.59 69.87 4.00
CA ALA A 199 -44.71 71.03 4.04
C ALA A 199 -45.41 72.32 3.55
N GLU A 200 -46.23 72.23 2.50
CA GLU A 200 -47.02 73.37 2.02
C GLU A 200 -48.13 73.76 3.01
N ALA A 201 -48.82 72.78 3.59
CA ALA A 201 -49.82 73.03 4.63
C ALA A 201 -49.20 73.70 5.87
N GLN A 202 -48.01 73.25 6.28
CA GLN A 202 -47.27 73.85 7.39
C GLN A 202 -46.91 75.31 7.09
N LYS A 203 -46.40 75.60 5.89
CA LYS A 203 -46.10 76.98 5.46
C LYS A 203 -47.35 77.87 5.50
N ASN A 204 -48.51 77.36 5.11
CA ASN A 204 -49.77 78.08 5.20
C ASN A 204 -50.19 78.34 6.66
N ILE A 205 -50.01 77.35 7.55
CA ILE A 205 -50.26 77.50 9.00
C ILE A 205 -49.34 78.59 9.58
N ASP A 206 -48.05 78.55 9.29
CA ASP A 206 -47.08 79.53 9.78
C ASP A 206 -47.45 80.95 9.33
N GLN A 207 -47.89 81.11 8.07
CA GLN A 207 -48.41 82.40 7.57
C GLN A 207 -49.67 82.86 8.29
N HIS A 208 -50.59 81.95 8.61
CA HIS A 208 -51.80 82.28 9.36
C HIS A 208 -51.47 82.70 10.80
N GLN A 209 -50.59 81.96 11.49
CA GLN A 209 -50.12 82.32 12.83
C GLN A 209 -49.43 83.68 12.84
N GLN A 210 -48.63 84.00 11.82
CA GLN A 210 -48.00 85.31 11.70
C GLN A 210 -49.04 86.44 11.55
N LYS A 211 -50.08 86.25 10.72
CA LYS A 211 -51.18 87.22 10.59
C LYS A 211 -51.99 87.36 11.87
N GLU A 212 -52.20 86.27 12.60
CA GLU A 212 -52.87 86.27 13.89
C GLU A 212 -52.07 87.07 14.92
N LEU A 213 -50.74 86.86 14.97
CA LEU A 213 -49.83 87.65 15.80
C LEU A 213 -49.86 89.15 15.44
N GLU A 214 -49.86 89.48 14.14
CA GLU A 214 -50.03 90.87 13.67
C GLU A 214 -51.37 91.47 14.07
N PHE A 215 -52.44 90.67 14.02
CA PHE A 215 -53.76 91.10 14.45
C PHE A 215 -53.80 91.32 15.96
N GLU A 216 -53.20 90.42 16.74
CA GLU A 216 -53.10 90.54 18.20
C GLU A 216 -52.31 91.79 18.61
N ILE A 217 -51.17 92.07 17.95
CA ILE A 217 -50.43 93.33 18.13
C ILE A 217 -51.34 94.55 17.85
N LYS A 218 -52.15 94.52 16.79
CA LYS A 218 -53.08 95.62 16.46
C LYS A 218 -54.22 95.75 17.48
N VAL A 219 -54.73 94.63 18.00
CA VAL A 219 -55.71 94.62 19.09
C VAL A 219 -55.09 95.25 20.33
N ASP A 220 -53.88 94.84 20.73
CA ASP A 220 -53.16 95.42 21.85
C ASP A 220 -52.86 96.92 21.65
N GLU A 221 -52.53 97.36 20.44
CA GLU A 221 -52.37 98.78 20.10
C GLU A 221 -53.70 99.54 20.23
N PHE A 222 -54.78 98.98 19.70
CA PHE A 222 -56.12 99.58 19.82
C PHE A 222 -56.55 99.65 21.28
N GLN A 223 -56.28 98.61 22.06
CA GLN A 223 -56.58 98.53 23.48
C GLN A 223 -55.72 99.52 24.27
N ARG A 224 -54.44 99.68 23.92
CA ARG A 224 -53.59 100.77 24.44
C ARG A 224 -54.11 102.15 24.08
N ARG A 225 -54.63 102.37 22.87
CA ARG A 225 -55.29 103.64 22.48
C ARG A 225 -56.58 103.88 23.26
N LEU A 226 -57.37 102.83 23.52
CA LEU A 226 -58.54 102.91 24.37
C LEU A 226 -58.15 103.24 25.82
N GLN A 227 -57.14 102.56 26.37
CA GLN A 227 -56.59 102.88 27.69
C GLN A 227 -56.01 104.29 27.72
N GLN A 228 -55.36 104.76 26.65
CA GLN A 228 -54.85 106.13 26.54
C GLN A 228 -55.99 107.14 26.46
N PHE A 229 -57.06 106.84 25.74
CA PHE A 229 -58.27 107.66 25.70
C PHE A 229 -59.01 107.65 27.06
N GLU A 230 -59.07 106.51 27.74
CA GLU A 230 -59.57 106.40 29.11
C GLU A 230 -58.64 107.08 30.12
N LEU A 231 -57.33 107.10 29.88
CA LEU A 231 -56.34 107.87 30.63
C LEU A 231 -56.43 109.36 30.33
N GLU A 232 -56.73 109.79 29.11
CA GLU A 232 -57.01 111.18 28.76
C GLU A 232 -58.36 111.63 29.34
N LYS A 233 -59.36 110.74 29.33
CA LYS A 233 -60.67 110.92 29.98
C LYS A 233 -60.54 110.92 31.51
N SER A 234 -59.72 110.04 32.07
CA SER A 234 -59.46 109.99 33.51
C SER A 234 -58.46 111.05 33.95
N ALA A 235 -57.57 111.57 33.10
CA ALA A 235 -56.75 112.77 33.33
C ALA A 235 -57.63 114.02 33.28
N TRP A 236 -58.59 114.10 32.35
CA TRP A 236 -59.66 115.10 32.37
C TRP A 236 -60.53 115.01 33.65
N LEU A 237 -60.69 113.81 34.25
CA LEU A 237 -61.35 113.62 35.55
C LEU A 237 -60.40 113.71 36.77
N ALA A 238 -59.08 113.60 36.61
CA ALA A 238 -58.05 113.61 37.65
C ALA A 238 -57.38 114.97 37.83
N GLU A 239 -57.47 115.88 36.84
CA GLU A 239 -57.33 117.34 37.02
C GLU A 239 -58.40 117.89 38.00
N LYS A 240 -59.47 117.12 38.24
CA LYS A 240 -60.54 117.41 39.20
C LYS A 240 -60.41 116.68 40.55
N ASN A 241 -59.56 115.65 40.67
CA ASN A 241 -59.38 114.88 41.91
C ASN A 241 -57.89 114.68 42.23
N LYS A 242 -57.31 115.79 42.67
CA LYS A 242 -56.13 115.97 43.52
C LYS A 242 -55.98 114.86 44.58
N MET A 243 -54.73 114.42 44.81
CA MET A 243 -54.23 113.61 45.96
C MET A 243 -53.87 112.13 45.68
N VAL A 244 -52.61 111.78 46.03
CA VAL A 244 -52.11 110.45 46.49
C VAL A 244 -52.01 109.36 45.40
N GLY A 245 -50.92 108.61 45.15
CA GLY A 245 -49.59 108.45 45.74
C GLY A 245 -49.00 107.08 45.30
N VAL A 246 -47.78 107.08 44.73
CA VAL A 246 -46.64 106.16 45.05
C VAL A 246 -46.75 104.64 44.69
N VAL A 247 -45.99 104.18 43.66
CA VAL A 247 -44.83 103.19 43.68
C VAL A 247 -45.25 101.70 43.69
N VAL A 248 -44.64 100.66 43.07
CA VAL A 248 -43.37 100.35 42.35
C VAL A 248 -43.59 99.01 41.58
N LYS A 249 -43.19 98.82 40.29
CA LYS A 249 -41.93 98.21 39.75
C LYS A 249 -41.62 96.79 40.31
N ILE A 250 -41.35 95.77 39.47
CA ILE A 250 -40.01 95.10 39.28
C ILE A 250 -40.24 93.77 38.51
N GLU A 251 -39.68 93.56 37.30
CA GLU A 251 -38.46 92.74 36.94
C GLU A 251 -38.73 91.21 36.89
N GLN A 252 -38.01 90.29 36.23
CA GLN A 252 -36.83 90.18 35.33
C GLN A 252 -36.80 88.68 34.89
N GLN A 253 -36.50 88.34 33.63
CA GLN A 253 -35.20 87.85 33.11
C GLN A 253 -34.66 86.47 33.57
N GLN A 254 -34.07 85.79 32.56
CA GLN A 254 -32.90 84.88 32.58
C GLN A 254 -33.13 83.44 33.04
N GLU A 255 -32.85 82.41 32.22
CA GLU A 255 -31.55 81.96 31.66
C GLU A 255 -30.63 81.36 32.73
N THR A 256 -30.47 80.03 32.74
CA THR A 256 -29.24 79.38 33.23
C THR A 256 -28.97 78.07 32.51
N ARG A 257 -27.83 78.06 31.82
CA ARG A 257 -26.90 76.94 31.70
C ARG A 257 -26.75 76.19 33.03
N SER A 258 -26.65 74.86 32.98
CA SER A 258 -25.58 74.16 33.72
C SER A 258 -25.24 72.82 33.07
N LYS A 259 -24.00 72.72 32.59
CA LYS A 259 -23.31 71.46 32.34
C LYS A 259 -22.88 70.92 33.71
N GLY A 260 -23.34 69.72 34.05
CA GLY A 260 -22.78 68.92 35.14
C GLY A 260 -21.49 68.21 34.71
N PRO A 261 -20.60 67.88 35.65
CA PRO A 261 -19.26 67.39 35.39
C PRO A 261 -19.29 65.93 34.94
N LEU A 262 -18.61 65.65 33.81
CA LEU A 262 -18.34 64.29 33.36
C LEU A 262 -17.50 63.56 34.43
N PRO A 263 -17.84 62.31 34.79
CA PRO A 263 -17.02 61.49 35.66
C PRO A 263 -15.64 61.27 35.05
N ASP A 264 -14.62 61.15 35.91
CA ASP A 264 -13.26 60.81 35.52
C ASP A 264 -13.26 59.52 34.68
N VAL A 265 -12.98 59.68 33.39
CA VAL A 265 -13.16 58.63 32.38
C VAL A 265 -12.14 57.50 32.58
N GLU A 266 -11.03 57.77 33.27
CA GLU A 266 -10.00 56.79 33.60
C GLU A 266 -10.47 55.82 34.69
N VAL A 267 -11.18 56.33 35.72
CA VAL A 267 -11.81 55.50 36.76
C VAL A 267 -12.88 54.58 36.16
N SER A 268 -13.59 55.07 35.14
CA SER A 268 -14.63 54.30 34.46
C SER A 268 -14.04 53.15 33.62
N ILE A 269 -12.89 53.36 32.98
CA ILE A 269 -12.18 52.30 32.22
C ILE A 269 -11.62 51.23 33.18
N GLN A 270 -11.06 51.65 34.32
CA GLN A 270 -10.53 50.71 35.32
C GLN A 270 -11.66 49.82 35.89
N ASN A 271 -12.80 50.41 36.21
CA ASN A 271 -13.98 49.67 36.66
C ASN A 271 -14.48 48.66 35.60
N LEU A 272 -14.46 49.02 34.30
CA LEU A 272 -14.84 48.10 33.21
C LEU A 272 -13.90 46.90 33.07
N ILE A 273 -12.61 47.07 33.35
CA ILE A 273 -11.62 45.98 33.34
C ILE A 273 -11.85 45.04 34.53
N GLU A 274 -12.14 45.61 35.71
CA GLU A 274 -12.38 44.84 36.94
C GLU A 274 -13.66 43.98 36.88
N ILE A 275 -14.68 44.41 36.15
CA ILE A 275 -15.93 43.64 35.95
C ILE A 275 -15.88 42.66 34.75
N GLU A 276 -14.69 42.36 34.23
CA GLU A 276 -14.45 41.48 33.06
C GLU A 276 -15.07 41.97 31.72
N GLU A 277 -15.48 43.24 31.61
CA GLU A 277 -15.99 43.84 30.37
C GLU A 277 -14.87 44.37 29.45
N VAL A 278 -13.87 43.53 29.20
CA VAL A 278 -12.63 43.93 28.49
C VAL A 278 -12.90 44.48 27.08
N ILE A 279 -13.91 43.96 26.37
CA ILE A 279 -14.27 44.44 25.02
C ILE A 279 -14.82 45.87 25.06
N HIS A 280 -15.66 46.22 26.05
CA HIS A 280 -16.19 47.58 26.19
C HIS A 280 -15.09 48.55 26.65
N ALA A 281 -14.23 48.12 27.57
CA ALA A 281 -13.07 48.90 28.00
C ALA A 281 -12.15 49.24 26.81
N VAL A 282 -11.83 48.25 25.97
CA VAL A 282 -10.98 48.43 24.78
C VAL A 282 -11.64 49.37 23.76
N LYS A 283 -12.94 49.22 23.50
CA LYS A 283 -13.67 50.14 22.60
C LYS A 283 -13.61 51.58 23.11
N LEU A 284 -13.79 51.79 24.42
CA LEU A 284 -13.74 53.12 25.03
C LEU A 284 -12.32 53.71 25.01
N ILE A 285 -11.28 52.90 25.28
CA ILE A 285 -9.87 53.31 25.18
C ILE A 285 -9.54 53.77 23.75
N CYS A 286 -9.99 53.02 22.73
CA CYS A 286 -9.76 53.35 21.32
C CYS A 286 -10.54 54.59 20.88
N GLN A 287 -11.80 54.74 21.29
CA GLN A 287 -12.63 55.91 20.97
C GLN A 287 -12.08 57.20 21.58
N LEU A 288 -11.58 57.14 22.80
CA LEU A 288 -11.04 58.28 23.54
C LEU A 288 -9.53 58.48 23.34
N LYS A 289 -8.89 57.64 22.52
CA LYS A 289 -7.45 57.67 22.21
C LYS A 289 -6.55 57.60 23.45
N LEU A 290 -6.95 56.85 24.47
CA LEU A 290 -6.20 56.66 25.72
C LEU A 290 -5.15 55.54 25.62
N THR A 291 -4.65 55.27 24.41
CA THR A 291 -3.71 54.17 24.11
C THR A 291 -2.33 54.32 24.73
N ASN A 292 -2.01 55.53 25.20
CA ASN A 292 -0.79 55.86 25.94
C ASN A 292 -0.83 55.43 27.41
N LYS A 293 -2.03 55.28 28.00
CA LYS A 293 -2.23 54.87 29.40
C LYS A 293 -2.61 53.40 29.51
N PHE A 294 -3.48 52.93 28.61
CA PHE A 294 -3.93 51.55 28.57
C PHE A 294 -3.55 50.94 27.23
N SER A 295 -2.83 49.82 27.24
CA SER A 295 -2.48 49.09 26.01
C SER A 295 -3.65 48.21 25.58
N PRO A 296 -4.40 48.55 24.51
CA PRO A 296 -5.55 47.75 24.08
C PRO A 296 -5.14 46.34 23.68
N VAL A 297 -3.96 46.21 23.06
CA VAL A 297 -3.39 44.93 22.64
C VAL A 297 -3.09 44.02 23.83
N SER A 298 -2.52 44.58 24.91
CA SER A 298 -2.19 43.79 26.10
C SER A 298 -3.45 43.27 26.80
N LEU A 299 -4.47 44.13 26.95
CA LEU A 299 -5.76 43.76 27.54
C LEU A 299 -6.46 42.64 26.75
N LEU A 300 -6.47 42.73 25.42
CA LEU A 300 -7.07 41.69 24.57
C LEU A 300 -6.30 40.36 24.67
N LEU A 301 -4.96 40.39 24.69
CA LEU A 301 -4.15 39.18 24.81
C LEU A 301 -4.35 38.46 26.16
N ASP A 302 -4.42 39.22 27.26
CA ASP A 302 -4.71 38.67 28.58
C ASP A 302 -6.12 38.08 28.66
N TYR A 303 -7.10 38.74 28.02
CA TYR A 303 -8.47 38.25 27.94
C TYR A 303 -8.58 36.92 27.18
N ILE A 304 -7.89 36.80 26.03
CA ILE A 304 -7.78 35.55 25.27
C ILE A 304 -7.17 34.45 26.15
N LYS A 305 -6.02 34.72 26.76
CA LYS A 305 -5.30 33.75 27.60
C LYS A 305 -6.13 33.27 28.80
N ASN A 306 -6.87 34.18 29.44
CA ASN A 306 -7.79 33.81 30.52
C ASN A 306 -8.89 32.86 30.01
N SER A 307 -9.48 33.15 28.85
CA SER A 307 -10.52 32.29 28.25
C SER A 307 -10.00 30.89 27.88
N GLU A 308 -8.80 30.80 27.28
CA GLU A 308 -8.16 29.52 26.93
C GLU A 308 -7.89 28.66 28.18
N ASN A 309 -7.43 29.29 29.26
CA ASN A 309 -7.20 28.63 30.54
C ASN A 309 -8.51 28.11 31.16
N GLN A 310 -9.57 28.92 31.15
CA GLN A 310 -10.88 28.50 31.66
C GLN A 310 -11.42 27.28 30.91
N THR A 311 -11.38 27.27 29.58
CA THR A 311 -11.82 26.11 28.80
C THR A 311 -10.92 24.91 28.99
N SER A 312 -9.59 25.09 29.03
CA SER A 312 -8.63 24.01 29.25
C SER A 312 -8.88 23.29 30.58
N ILE A 313 -9.15 24.03 31.65
CA ILE A 313 -9.51 23.48 32.98
C ILE A 313 -10.79 22.63 32.89
N VAL A 314 -11.82 23.12 32.18
CA VAL A 314 -13.09 22.39 32.00
C VAL A 314 -12.92 21.13 31.15
N CYS A 315 -12.15 21.21 30.07
CA CYS A 315 -11.96 20.12 29.12
C CYS A 315 -11.05 19.00 29.65
N ARG A 316 -10.05 19.30 30.50
CA ARG A 316 -9.16 18.31 31.10
C ARG A 316 -9.81 17.51 32.24
N GLY A 317 -10.85 18.04 32.87
CA GLY A 317 -11.56 17.36 33.97
C GLY A 317 -12.51 16.25 33.52
N LYS A 318 -12.94 15.43 34.48
CA LYS A 318 -14.06 14.47 34.32
C LYS A 318 -15.44 15.16 34.30
N ARG A 319 -15.54 16.34 33.67
CA ARG A 319 -16.81 17.07 33.55
C ARG A 319 -17.66 16.49 32.43
N SER A 320 -18.97 16.76 32.49
CA SER A 320 -19.93 16.28 31.49
C SER A 320 -19.64 16.89 30.11
N ASN A 321 -20.07 16.22 29.04
CA ASN A 321 -19.95 16.76 27.69
C ASN A 321 -20.72 18.09 27.56
N LYS A 322 -21.90 18.20 28.19
CA LYS A 322 -22.63 19.46 28.34
C LYS A 322 -21.79 20.61 28.92
N ASP A 323 -20.99 20.36 29.95
CA ASP A 323 -20.11 21.39 30.54
C ASP A 323 -18.98 21.78 29.59
N LYS A 324 -18.41 20.80 28.87
CA LYS A 324 -17.37 21.03 27.86
C LYS A 324 -17.90 21.84 26.68
N ILE A 325 -19.12 21.54 26.23
CA ILE A 325 -19.84 22.29 25.19
C ILE A 325 -20.08 23.73 25.64
N LYS A 326 -20.55 23.94 26.87
CA LYS A 326 -20.80 25.28 27.41
C LYS A 326 -19.52 26.12 27.51
N ALA A 327 -18.41 25.52 27.94
CA ALA A 327 -17.12 26.21 28.01
C ALA A 327 -16.57 26.55 26.62
N ALA A 328 -16.61 25.61 25.67
CA ALA A 328 -16.17 25.85 24.30
C ALA A 328 -16.97 26.96 23.60
N ASN A 329 -18.31 26.97 23.77
CA ASN A 329 -19.15 28.05 23.24
C ASN A 329 -18.83 29.42 23.85
N LYS A 330 -18.51 29.47 25.15
CA LYS A 330 -18.09 30.72 25.80
C LYS A 330 -16.76 31.25 25.24
N GLU A 331 -15.77 30.37 25.05
CA GLU A 331 -14.49 30.74 24.41
C GLU A 331 -14.69 31.22 22.97
N ILE A 332 -15.50 30.52 22.16
CA ILE A 332 -15.80 30.94 20.78
C ILE A 332 -16.44 32.34 20.75
N ALA A 333 -17.40 32.62 21.64
CA ALA A 333 -18.04 33.93 21.72
C ALA A 333 -17.02 35.04 22.05
N ILE A 334 -16.10 34.76 22.98
CA ILE A 334 -15.00 35.67 23.35
C ILE A 334 -14.06 35.90 22.16
N LEU A 335 -13.61 34.85 21.50
CA LEU A 335 -12.69 34.95 20.36
C LEU A 335 -13.31 35.72 19.19
N LYS A 336 -14.61 35.52 18.91
CA LYS A 336 -15.36 36.28 17.90
C LYS A 336 -15.50 37.75 18.30
N ALA A 337 -15.80 38.04 19.57
CA ALA A 337 -15.89 39.42 20.08
C ALA A 337 -14.53 40.15 20.02
N VAL A 338 -13.43 39.48 20.37
CA VAL A 338 -12.07 40.05 20.25
C VAL A 338 -11.72 40.33 18.79
N LYS A 339 -12.00 39.39 17.88
CA LYS A 339 -11.75 39.58 16.45
C LYS A 339 -12.50 40.80 15.90
N ASN A 340 -13.78 40.94 16.22
CA ASN A 340 -14.58 42.10 15.82
C ASN A 340 -14.07 43.38 16.47
N CYS A 341 -13.65 43.35 17.74
CA CYS A 341 -13.11 44.51 18.44
C CYS A 341 -11.80 45.02 17.82
N ILE A 342 -10.91 44.11 17.39
CA ILE A 342 -9.68 44.46 16.65
C ILE A 342 -10.03 45.21 15.37
N GLN A 343 -11.04 44.75 14.63
CA GLN A 343 -11.51 45.37 13.39
C GLN A 343 -12.20 46.72 13.64
N ASP A 344 -13.15 46.77 14.56
CA ASP A 344 -13.88 47.99 14.93
C ASP A 344 -12.95 49.13 15.38
N CYS A 345 -11.80 48.78 15.97
CA CYS A 345 -10.84 49.72 16.53
C CYS A 345 -9.61 49.95 15.63
N ASN A 346 -9.56 49.38 14.41
CA ASN A 346 -8.42 49.44 13.48
C ASN A 346 -7.08 49.01 14.11
N LEU A 347 -7.10 47.97 14.95
CA LEU A 347 -5.92 47.50 15.69
C LEU A 347 -5.08 46.47 14.89
N GLU A 348 -5.46 46.10 13.66
CA GLU A 348 -4.81 45.05 12.87
C GLU A 348 -3.33 45.32 12.59
N SER A 349 -2.94 46.59 12.50
CA SER A 349 -1.55 46.99 12.24
C SER A 349 -0.64 46.82 13.46
N VAL A 350 -1.19 46.94 14.67
CA VAL A 350 -0.46 46.88 15.94
C VAL A 350 -0.63 45.54 16.66
N PHE A 351 -1.67 44.78 16.32
CA PHE A 351 -1.90 43.47 16.89
C PHE A 351 -0.97 42.42 16.28
N PRO A 352 -0.35 41.51 17.06
CA PRO A 352 0.58 40.53 16.52
C PRO A 352 -0.10 39.61 15.49
N LYS A 353 0.35 39.65 14.23
CA LYS A 353 -0.24 38.88 13.11
C LYS A 353 -0.36 37.38 13.41
N VAL A 354 0.67 36.81 14.04
CA VAL A 354 0.68 35.40 14.44
C VAL A 354 -0.46 35.09 15.41
N LYS A 355 -0.70 35.96 16.40
CA LYS A 355 -1.79 35.79 17.36
C LYS A 355 -3.14 35.95 16.69
N PHE A 356 -3.29 36.93 15.79
CA PHE A 356 -4.53 37.13 15.04
C PHE A 356 -4.93 35.89 14.22
N TYR A 357 -3.98 35.25 13.53
CA TYR A 357 -4.22 34.00 12.82
C TYR A 357 -4.60 32.84 13.78
N GLN A 358 -3.91 32.73 14.92
CA GLN A 358 -4.20 31.71 15.94
C GLN A 358 -5.63 31.81 16.49
N LEU A 359 -6.20 33.01 16.63
CA LEU A 359 -7.59 33.19 17.04
C LEU A 359 -8.58 32.52 16.07
N GLY A 360 -8.36 32.71 14.77
CA GLY A 360 -9.18 32.10 13.72
C GLY A 360 -9.09 30.58 13.75
N GLN A 361 -7.87 30.05 13.83
CA GLN A 361 -7.62 28.61 13.90
C GLN A 361 -8.29 27.98 15.14
N ARG A 362 -8.16 28.63 16.29
CA ARG A 362 -8.72 28.16 17.56
C ARG A 362 -10.25 28.11 17.54
N CYS A 363 -10.91 29.09 16.93
CA CYS A 363 -12.37 29.04 16.73
C CYS A 363 -12.81 27.80 15.95
N ILE A 364 -12.14 27.52 14.83
CA ILE A 364 -12.46 26.36 13.97
C ILE A 364 -12.25 25.05 14.74
N GLU A 365 -11.13 24.93 15.47
CA GLU A 365 -10.85 23.73 16.28
C GLU A 365 -11.91 23.46 17.35
N LEU A 366 -12.44 24.52 17.99
CA LEU A 366 -13.47 24.39 19.01
C LEU A 366 -14.83 24.05 18.39
N GLU A 367 -15.17 24.62 17.24
CA GLU A 367 -16.38 24.31 16.48
C GLU A 367 -16.39 22.82 16.05
N GLN A 368 -15.27 22.29 15.57
CA GLN A 368 -15.12 20.86 15.25
C GLN A 368 -15.25 19.97 16.51
N LYS A 369 -14.68 20.37 17.65
CA LYS A 369 -14.79 19.61 18.90
C LYS A 369 -16.23 19.60 19.44
N LEU A 370 -16.98 20.68 19.26
CA LEU A 370 -18.39 20.76 19.65
C LEU A 370 -19.25 19.74 18.89
N GLU A 371 -18.98 19.54 17.60
CA GLU A 371 -19.65 18.54 16.78
C GLU A 371 -19.37 17.12 17.29
N LEU A 372 -18.12 16.82 17.63
CA LEU A 372 -17.73 15.54 18.23
C LEU A 372 -18.39 15.29 19.59
N TYR A 373 -18.45 16.29 20.47
CA TYR A 373 -19.12 16.15 21.77
C TYR A 373 -20.63 15.90 21.61
N SER A 374 -21.25 16.50 20.61
CA SER A 374 -22.67 16.33 20.29
C SER A 374 -22.98 14.92 19.79
N LEU A 375 -22.12 14.34 18.95
CA LEU A 375 -22.24 12.95 18.48
C LEU A 375 -22.08 11.93 19.62
N GLN A 376 -21.17 12.19 20.56
CA GLN A 376 -20.94 11.30 21.69
C GLN A 376 -22.12 11.26 22.67
N GLU A 377 -22.83 12.38 22.90
CA GLU A 377 -24.05 12.40 23.75
C GLU A 377 -25.21 11.60 23.15
N GLN A 378 -25.31 11.52 21.82
CA GLN A 378 -26.35 10.73 21.15
C GLN A 378 -26.09 9.20 21.23
N SER A 379 -24.83 8.79 21.30
CA SER A 379 -24.45 7.37 21.40
C SER A 379 -24.65 6.78 22.81
N GLY A 380 -24.52 7.60 23.86
CA GLY A 380 -24.69 7.19 25.25
C GLY A 380 -26.14 6.89 25.67
N LYS A 381 -27.14 7.41 24.95
CA LYS A 381 -28.56 7.19 25.27
C LYS A 381 -29.09 5.81 24.83
N ARG A 382 -28.41 5.10 23.92
CA ARG A 382 -28.89 3.80 23.39
C ARG A 382 -28.53 2.59 24.26
N LYS A 383 -27.67 2.73 25.29
CA LYS A 383 -27.23 1.59 26.12
C LYS A 383 -28.01 1.37 27.42
N LYS A 384 -29.05 2.16 27.70
CA LYS A 384 -29.83 2.03 28.95
C LYS A 384 -31.07 1.14 28.85
N ASP A 385 -31.51 0.78 27.64
CA ASP A 385 -32.71 -0.05 27.44
C ASP A 385 -32.42 -1.56 27.32
N ASP A 386 -31.17 -1.98 27.05
CA ASP A 386 -30.82 -3.41 26.88
C ASP A 386 -30.44 -4.13 28.19
N SER A 387 -30.56 -3.48 29.35
CA SER A 387 -30.14 -4.04 30.65
C SER A 387 -31.24 -4.82 31.41
N ILE A 388 -32.45 -4.99 30.87
CA ILE A 388 -33.56 -5.64 31.60
C ILE A 388 -33.70 -7.15 31.31
N VAL A 389 -33.04 -7.70 30.30
CA VAL A 389 -33.18 -9.14 29.96
C VAL A 389 -31.93 -9.94 30.35
N GLY A 390 -31.77 -10.16 31.65
CA GLY A 390 -30.71 -10.99 32.23
C GLY A 390 -31.25 -11.93 33.30
N GLN A 391 -32.33 -12.67 33.02
CA GLN A 391 -32.80 -13.74 33.90
C GLN A 391 -31.80 -14.91 33.91
N ARG A 392 -31.17 -15.11 35.07
CA ARG A 392 -30.38 -16.29 35.42
C ARG A 392 -31.25 -17.55 35.37
N ILE A 393 -31.03 -18.42 34.40
CA ILE A 393 -31.43 -19.83 34.50
C ILE A 393 -30.35 -20.55 35.32
N LYS A 394 -30.67 -20.90 36.57
CA LYS A 394 -29.91 -21.85 37.38
C LYS A 394 -30.41 -23.25 37.05
N ILE A 395 -29.61 -24.04 36.34
CA ILE A 395 -29.82 -25.49 36.25
C ILE A 395 -29.18 -26.12 37.49
N LYS A 396 -29.98 -26.81 38.31
CA LYS A 396 -29.50 -27.68 39.38
C LYS A 396 -29.19 -29.05 38.78
N TYR A 397 -28.03 -29.58 39.13
CA TYR A 397 -27.62 -30.97 38.89
C TYR A 397 -28.46 -31.95 39.71
#